data_AF-A0A928NNF9-F1
#
_entry.id   AF-A0A928NNF9-F1
#
_cell.length_a   1.000
_cell.length_b   1.000
_cell.length_c   1.000
_cell.angle_alpha   90.00
_cell.angle_beta   90.00
_cell.angle_gamma   90.00
#
_symmetry.space_group_name_H-M   'P 1'
#
loop_
_entity.id
_entity.type
_entity.pdbx_description
1 polymer ?
#
loop_
_entity_poly.entity_id
_entity_poly.type
_entity_poly.pdbx_seq_one_letter_code
_entity_poly.pdbx_strand_id
1 'polypeptide(L)'
;MCIGCGGKNRGTSLVNNFSVWCKKGCRIGDIPGNTDVINVVNRGGTPTDGKEYLEKTRSLLLGTLFYEQKLFVKYSSKIDITLFENPLHKKIYSYIKDCSEKGEKVSNSYLLSTFDTKEDINAVSGILALDLQSDDSDKAVNDYINQIKEKAGPERAMELLQEGKITLEEFNKMINNKG
;
A
#
# COMPACT_ATOMS: atom_id res chain seq x y z
N MET A 1 18.02 -12.57 -55.07
CA MET A 1 17.65 -11.60 -56.10
C MET A 1 16.34 -10.96 -55.68
N CYS A 2 16.25 -9.64 -55.79
CA CYS A 2 15.12 -8.75 -55.47
C CYS A 2 14.90 -8.38 -53.98
N ILE A 3 14.60 -7.13 -53.60
CA ILE A 3 14.61 -5.80 -54.26
C ILE A 3 14.61 -4.76 -53.10
N GLY A 4 15.13 -3.56 -53.36
CA GLY A 4 15.60 -2.56 -52.40
C GLY A 4 14.63 -1.98 -51.36
N CYS A 5 15.21 -1.65 -50.20
CA CYS A 5 14.69 -0.64 -49.27
C CYS A 5 15.20 0.75 -49.70
N GLY A 6 14.30 1.61 -50.15
CA GLY A 6 14.55 3.02 -50.34
C GLY A 6 13.32 3.83 -49.94
N GLY A 7 13.49 4.86 -49.11
CA GLY A 7 12.44 5.86 -48.91
C GLY A 7 12.27 6.41 -47.49
N LYS A 8 13.24 7.24 -47.08
CA LYS A 8 13.19 8.39 -46.16
C LYS A 8 11.96 8.59 -45.23
N ASN A 9 12.30 8.58 -43.94
CA ASN A 9 11.71 9.37 -42.86
C ASN A 9 11.27 10.79 -43.25
N ARG A 10 10.06 11.18 -42.82
CA ARG A 10 9.76 12.35 -41.96
C ARG A 10 8.26 12.46 -41.74
N GLY A 11 7.83 12.49 -40.48
CA GLY A 11 6.51 13.01 -40.10
C GLY A 11 5.83 12.21 -39.00
N THR A 12 5.67 12.86 -37.84
CA THR A 12 4.79 12.53 -36.70
C THR A 12 5.24 11.44 -35.72
N SER A 13 5.38 11.86 -34.46
CA SER A 13 5.85 11.08 -33.32
C SER A 13 4.72 10.19 -32.77
N LEU A 14 5.01 8.89 -32.72
CA LEU A 14 4.26 7.73 -32.19
C LEU A 14 3.73 8.02 -30.78
N VAL A 15 2.49 7.80 -30.33
CA VAL A 15 1.45 6.77 -30.54
C VAL A 15 1.94 5.32 -30.43
N ASN A 16 1.76 4.77 -29.23
CA ASN A 16 1.44 3.38 -28.86
C ASN A 16 2.08 2.24 -29.66
N ASN A 17 3.11 1.64 -29.06
CA ASN A 17 3.57 0.29 -29.39
C ASN A 17 3.18 -0.67 -28.26
N PHE A 18 2.30 -1.62 -28.53
CA PHE A 18 2.58 -3.06 -28.52
C PHE A 18 1.27 -3.85 -28.64
N SER A 19 0.93 -4.21 -29.89
CA SER A 19 0.05 -5.35 -30.18
C SER A 19 0.94 -6.47 -30.70
N VAL A 20 1.06 -7.57 -29.96
CA VAL A 20 1.68 -8.80 -30.47
C VAL A 20 0.58 -9.73 -30.97
N TRP A 21 0.61 -9.93 -32.28
CA TRP A 21 -0.19 -10.88 -33.02
C TRP A 21 0.12 -12.33 -32.62
N CYS A 22 -0.93 -13.09 -32.36
CA CYS A 22 -0.91 -14.55 -32.23
C CYS A 22 -1.15 -15.17 -33.61
N LYS A 23 -0.21 -15.98 -34.14
CA LYS A 23 -0.43 -16.84 -35.32
C LYS A 23 0.27 -18.20 -35.17
N LYS A 24 -0.58 -19.23 -35.01
CA LYS A 24 -0.48 -20.64 -35.44
C LYS A 24 0.78 -21.44 -35.06
N GLY A 25 0.53 -22.40 -34.17
CA GLY A 25 0.97 -23.79 -34.34
C GLY A 25 2.01 -24.30 -33.36
N CYS A 26 1.58 -24.72 -32.16
CA CYS A 26 2.25 -25.79 -31.39
C CYS A 26 1.23 -26.46 -30.47
N ARG A 27 1.19 -27.79 -30.51
CA ARG A 27 0.30 -28.67 -29.73
C ARG A 27 0.71 -28.66 -28.26
N ILE A 28 -0.29 -28.76 -27.38
CA ILE A 28 -0.13 -29.07 -25.96
C ILE A 28 0.27 -30.53 -25.84
N GLY A 29 1.45 -30.80 -25.28
CA GLY A 29 1.95 -32.16 -25.02
C GLY A 29 3.46 -32.16 -24.77
N ASP A 30 3.81 -32.26 -23.49
CA ASP A 30 5.06 -32.81 -22.94
C ASP A 30 6.40 -32.12 -23.26
N ILE A 31 6.91 -31.35 -22.28
CA ILE A 31 8.11 -31.68 -21.49
C ILE A 31 8.37 -30.56 -20.45
N PRO A 32 8.81 -30.90 -19.22
CA PRO A 32 8.83 -30.02 -18.06
C PRO A 32 10.18 -29.32 -17.86
N GLY A 33 10.15 -28.18 -17.18
CA GLY A 33 11.34 -27.51 -16.66
C GLY A 33 11.99 -26.53 -17.63
N ASN A 34 11.46 -25.31 -17.69
CA ASN A 34 12.32 -24.19 -17.34
C ASN A 34 11.45 -23.04 -16.83
N THR A 35 11.78 -22.66 -15.60
CA THR A 35 11.28 -21.54 -14.85
C THR A 35 11.49 -20.24 -15.64
N ASP A 36 10.69 -19.25 -15.28
CA ASP A 36 10.76 -17.86 -15.71
C ASP A 36 9.81 -17.50 -16.85
N VAL A 37 9.20 -16.32 -16.72
CA VAL A 37 8.24 -15.69 -17.63
C VAL A 37 6.74 -16.03 -17.41
N ILE A 38 6.31 -16.27 -16.17
CA ILE A 38 5.03 -15.74 -15.63
C ILE A 38 5.20 -15.61 -14.10
N ASN A 39 5.88 -14.57 -13.61
CA ASN A 39 5.85 -14.22 -12.17
C ASN A 39 6.46 -12.84 -11.91
N VAL A 40 5.78 -11.77 -12.32
CA VAL A 40 6.10 -10.42 -11.80
C VAL A 40 4.82 -9.61 -11.53
N VAL A 41 3.72 -10.27 -11.15
CA VAL A 41 2.54 -9.57 -10.60
C VAL A 41 1.82 -10.50 -9.62
N ASN A 42 2.54 -11.00 -8.63
CA ASN A 42 2.01 -11.61 -7.41
C ASN A 42 3.16 -11.94 -6.47
N ARG A 43 3.70 -10.90 -5.82
CA ARG A 43 4.31 -11.07 -4.49
C ARG A 43 3.58 -10.18 -3.50
N GLY A 44 2.26 -10.33 -3.47
CA GLY A 44 1.56 -10.32 -2.19
C GLY A 44 2.01 -11.56 -1.43
N GLY A 45 3.22 -11.52 -0.84
CA GLY A 45 3.50 -12.44 0.24
C GLY A 45 2.41 -12.20 1.28
N THR A 46 1.71 -13.26 1.69
CA THR A 46 1.07 -13.25 3.00
C THR A 46 2.15 -12.80 3.97
N PRO A 47 2.02 -11.64 4.64
CA PRO A 47 3.11 -11.16 5.47
C PRO A 47 3.35 -12.21 6.53
N THR A 48 4.54 -12.80 6.48
CA THR A 48 4.95 -13.90 7.36
C THR A 48 5.30 -13.39 8.77
N ASP A 49 5.32 -12.07 8.95
CA ASP A 49 5.52 -11.36 10.21
C ASP A 49 4.35 -10.37 10.43
N GLY A 50 3.79 -10.36 11.64
CA GLY A 50 2.64 -9.52 11.99
C GLY A 50 2.92 -8.02 11.80
N LYS A 51 4.17 -7.62 12.03
CA LYS A 51 4.63 -6.24 11.91
C LYS A 51 4.60 -5.71 10.47
N GLU A 52 5.06 -6.52 9.50
CA GLU A 52 5.03 -6.14 8.09
C GLU A 52 3.59 -6.05 7.57
N TYR A 53 2.70 -6.94 8.03
CA TYR A 53 1.28 -6.86 7.75
C TYR A 53 0.66 -5.55 8.24
N LEU A 54 0.95 -5.16 9.49
CA LEU A 54 0.42 -3.94 10.08
C LEU A 54 0.90 -2.69 9.35
N GLU A 55 2.18 -2.61 9.01
CA GLU A 55 2.72 -1.47 8.27
C GLU A 55 2.10 -1.33 6.87
N LYS A 56 1.89 -2.45 6.18
CA LYS A 56 1.18 -2.45 4.90
C LYS A 56 -0.29 -2.02 5.06
N THR A 57 -0.96 -2.49 6.11
CA THR A 57 -2.36 -2.12 6.40
C THR A 57 -2.49 -0.63 6.72
N ARG A 58 -1.55 -0.08 7.51
CA ARG A 58 -1.45 1.37 7.77
C ARG A 58 -1.22 2.17 6.50
N SER A 59 -0.36 1.68 5.59
CA SER A 59 -0.11 2.31 4.30
C SER A 59 -1.38 2.35 3.43
N LEU A 60 -2.13 1.24 3.36
CA LEU A 60 -3.40 1.16 2.63
C LEU A 60 -4.45 2.11 3.21
N LEU A 61 -4.55 2.18 4.54
CA LEU A 61 -5.42 3.13 5.23
C LEU A 61 -5.07 4.58 4.85
N LEU A 62 -3.80 4.96 4.93
CA LEU A 62 -3.34 6.31 4.59
C LEU A 62 -3.59 6.64 3.12
N GLY A 63 -3.28 5.73 2.20
CA GLY A 63 -3.56 5.91 0.78
C GLY A 63 -5.05 6.14 0.52
N THR A 64 -5.92 5.35 1.15
CA THR A 64 -7.39 5.50 1.00
C THR A 64 -7.88 6.84 1.54
N LEU A 65 -7.43 7.24 2.72
CA LEU A 65 -7.82 8.51 3.34
C LEU A 65 -7.30 9.72 2.58
N PHE A 66 -6.13 9.60 1.96
CA PHE A 66 -5.51 10.64 1.16
C PHE A 66 -6.37 10.97 -0.08
N TYR A 67 -6.83 9.94 -0.80
CA TYR A 67 -7.63 10.12 -2.01
C TYR A 67 -9.12 10.39 -1.71
N GLU A 68 -9.65 9.85 -0.60
CA GLU A 68 -11.04 10.01 -0.20
C GLU A 68 -11.19 10.73 1.14
N GLN A 69 -10.90 12.03 1.15
CA GLN A 69 -10.95 12.88 2.36
C GLN A 69 -12.33 12.87 3.07
N LYS A 70 -13.43 12.63 2.35
CA LYS A 70 -14.77 12.43 2.94
C LYS A 70 -14.80 11.26 3.95
N LEU A 71 -14.00 10.22 3.71
CA LEU A 71 -13.88 9.08 4.61
C LEU A 71 -13.09 9.46 5.87
N PHE A 72 -12.09 10.34 5.75
CA PHE A 72 -11.40 10.86 6.93
C PHE A 72 -12.37 11.55 7.89
N VAL A 73 -13.24 12.43 7.39
CA VAL A 73 -14.26 13.09 8.20
C VAL A 73 -15.19 12.07 8.86
N LYS A 74 -15.67 11.09 8.10
CA LYS A 74 -16.57 10.02 8.58
C LYS A 74 -15.94 9.17 9.69
N TYR A 75 -14.65 8.85 9.58
CA TYR A 75 -13.92 7.97 10.52
C TYR A 75 -13.06 8.74 11.53
N SER A 76 -13.17 10.07 11.60
CA SER A 76 -12.35 10.93 12.47
C SER A 76 -12.38 10.56 13.95
N SER A 77 -13.49 9.99 14.45
CA SER A 77 -13.60 9.51 15.83
C SER A 77 -12.95 8.14 16.08
N LYS A 78 -12.65 7.39 15.01
CA LYS A 78 -12.09 6.04 15.05
C LYS A 78 -10.60 5.99 14.72
N ILE A 79 -10.09 7.01 14.03
CA ILE A 79 -8.70 7.12 13.57
C ILE A 79 -8.00 8.16 14.44
N ASP A 80 -6.90 7.76 15.06
CA ASP A 80 -6.04 8.65 15.82
C ASP A 80 -4.57 8.40 15.42
N ILE A 81 -3.70 9.39 15.70
CA ILE A 81 -2.27 9.32 15.40
C ILE A 81 -1.59 8.10 16.05
N THR A 82 -2.12 7.61 17.17
CA THR A 82 -1.64 6.42 17.87
C THR A 82 -1.78 5.11 17.09
N LEU A 83 -2.59 5.07 16.02
CA LEU A 83 -2.68 3.91 15.12
C LEU A 83 -1.43 3.73 14.25
N PHE A 84 -0.59 4.75 14.18
CA PHE A 84 0.62 4.76 13.35
C PHE A 84 1.86 4.73 14.26
N GLU A 85 2.81 3.85 13.94
CA GLU A 85 4.08 3.77 14.67
C GLU A 85 5.19 4.50 13.90
N ASN A 86 5.25 4.24 12.60
CA ASN A 86 6.21 4.84 11.67
C ASN A 86 6.09 6.38 11.62
N PRO A 87 7.20 7.12 11.79
CA PRO A 87 7.23 8.58 11.68
C PRO A 87 6.69 9.11 10.35
N LEU A 88 6.96 8.43 9.22
CA LEU A 88 6.43 8.79 7.90
C LEU A 88 4.90 8.73 7.90
N HIS A 89 4.33 7.63 8.41
CA HIS A 89 2.88 7.43 8.50
C HIS A 89 2.22 8.51 9.37
N LYS A 90 2.82 8.83 10.52
CA LYS A 90 2.34 9.92 11.39
C LYS A 90 2.33 11.27 10.67
N LYS A 91 3.38 11.57 9.90
CA LYS A 91 3.49 12.83 9.16
C LYS A 91 2.46 12.93 8.04
N ILE A 92 2.22 11.85 7.29
CA ILE A 92 1.16 11.78 6.28
C ILE A 92 -0.21 11.95 6.94
N TYR A 93 -0.47 11.26 8.04
CA TYR A 93 -1.73 11.38 8.80
C TYR A 93 -1.99 12.81 9.25
N SER A 94 -1.00 13.46 9.89
CA SER A 94 -1.13 14.85 10.35
C SER A 94 -1.41 15.79 9.18
N TYR A 95 -0.76 15.59 8.03
CA TYR A 95 -1.04 16.40 6.84
C TYR A 95 -2.50 16.24 6.35
N ILE A 96 -3.00 15.00 6.25
CA ILE A 96 -4.39 14.74 5.83
C ILE A 96 -5.37 15.39 6.83
N LYS A 97 -5.09 15.26 8.13
CA LYS A 97 -5.87 15.85 9.21
C LYS A 97 -5.92 17.37 9.09
N ASP A 98 -4.76 18.03 8.98
CA ASP A 98 -4.66 19.49 8.85
C ASP A 98 -5.43 20.00 7.64
N CYS A 99 -5.30 19.34 6.48
CA CYS A 99 -6.07 19.68 5.29
C CYS A 99 -7.58 19.51 5.54
N SER A 100 -8.00 18.42 6.19
CA SER A 100 -9.41 18.19 6.51
C SER A 100 -9.99 19.23 7.46
N GLU A 101 -9.24 19.65 8.48
CA GLU A 101 -9.66 20.66 9.45
C GLU A 101 -9.77 22.06 8.81
N LYS A 102 -8.89 22.36 7.84
CA LYS A 102 -8.91 23.62 7.08
C LYS A 102 -9.90 23.62 5.91
N GLY A 103 -10.53 22.48 5.60
CA GLY A 103 -11.37 22.32 4.42
C GLY A 103 -10.57 22.41 3.10
N GLU A 104 -9.27 22.16 3.16
CA GLU A 104 -8.37 22.17 2.01
C GLU A 104 -8.29 20.79 1.37
N LYS A 105 -8.12 20.76 0.04
CA LYS A 105 -7.88 19.51 -0.68
C LYS A 105 -6.46 19.04 -0.43
N VAL A 106 -6.33 17.75 -0.14
CA VAL A 106 -5.03 17.08 0.00
C VAL A 106 -4.28 17.10 -1.35
N SER A 107 -2.99 17.46 -1.34
CA SER A 107 -2.16 17.62 -2.54
C SER A 107 -0.88 16.80 -2.48
N ASN A 108 -0.61 16.02 -3.54
CA ASN A 108 0.61 15.19 -3.63
C ASN A 108 1.86 16.05 -3.60
N SER A 109 1.90 17.13 -4.39
CA SER A 109 3.09 17.98 -4.49
C SER A 109 3.42 18.65 -3.16
N TYR A 110 2.39 19.11 -2.46
CA TYR A 110 2.57 19.75 -1.16
C TYR A 110 2.99 18.74 -0.09
N LEU A 111 2.35 17.56 -0.03
CA LEU A 111 2.77 16.49 0.87
C LEU A 111 4.24 16.11 0.65
N LEU A 112 4.62 15.85 -0.61
CA LEU A 112 5.99 15.45 -0.95
C LEU A 112 7.01 16.55 -0.63
N SER A 113 6.64 17.83 -0.77
CA SER A 113 7.49 18.95 -0.39
C SER A 113 7.77 19.05 1.12
N THR A 114 7.00 18.33 1.96
CA THR A 114 7.27 18.28 3.40
C THR A 114 8.40 17.32 3.77
N PHE A 115 8.92 16.52 2.84
CA PHE A 115 9.97 15.54 3.08
C PHE A 115 11.29 15.96 2.44
N ASP A 116 12.38 15.85 3.19
CA ASP A 116 13.70 16.36 2.78
C ASP A 116 14.58 15.28 2.13
N THR A 117 14.30 14.00 2.40
CA THR A 117 15.12 12.88 1.91
C THR A 117 14.49 12.20 0.70
N LYS A 118 15.34 11.72 -0.21
CA LYS A 118 14.87 10.97 -1.38
C LYS A 118 14.26 9.62 -0.98
N GLU A 119 14.78 8.98 0.07
CA GLU A 119 14.17 7.75 0.61
C GLU A 119 12.74 7.99 1.10
N ASP A 120 12.51 9.04 1.89
CA ASP A 120 11.18 9.37 2.42
C ASP A 120 10.20 9.71 1.29
N ILE A 121 10.63 10.53 0.32
CA ILE A 121 9.82 10.89 -0.85
C ILE A 121 9.42 9.63 -1.63
N ASN A 122 10.35 8.69 -1.83
CA ASN A 122 10.07 7.43 -2.52
C ASN A 122 9.11 6.55 -1.71
N ALA A 123 9.29 6.46 -0.40
CA ALA A 123 8.40 5.69 0.48
C ALA A 123 6.98 6.26 0.47
N VAL A 124 6.82 7.58 0.61
CA VAL A 124 5.53 8.27 0.53
C VAL A 124 4.90 8.08 -0.85
N SER A 125 5.69 8.23 -1.92
CA SER A 125 5.21 7.98 -3.28
C SER A 125 4.73 6.54 -3.47
N GLY A 126 5.40 5.57 -2.86
CA GLY A 126 4.97 4.18 -2.83
C GLY A 126 3.61 3.99 -2.15
N ILE A 127 3.37 4.67 -1.03
CA ILE A 127 2.07 4.66 -0.34
C ILE A 127 0.97 5.27 -1.23
N LEU A 128 1.26 6.41 -1.87
CA LEU A 128 0.31 7.08 -2.75
C LEU A 128 0.04 6.31 -4.05
N ALA A 129 0.98 5.47 -4.49
CA ALA A 129 0.84 4.64 -5.67
C ALA A 129 0.18 3.28 -5.40
N LEU A 130 -0.21 2.99 -4.14
CA LEU A 130 -0.91 1.75 -3.82
C LEU A 130 -2.22 1.68 -4.59
N ASP A 131 -2.36 0.61 -5.36
CA ASP A 131 -3.59 0.32 -6.08
C ASP A 131 -4.67 -0.08 -5.07
N LEU A 132 -5.59 0.86 -4.82
CA LEU A 132 -6.71 0.67 -3.91
C LEU A 132 -7.78 -0.17 -4.61
N GLN A 133 -7.57 -1.49 -4.66
CA GLN A 133 -8.46 -2.43 -5.35
C GLN A 133 -9.79 -2.71 -4.62
N SER A 134 -10.29 -1.78 -3.81
CA SER A 134 -11.58 -1.96 -3.14
C SER A 134 -12.69 -1.28 -3.92
N ASP A 135 -13.69 -2.08 -4.31
CA ASP A 135 -14.94 -1.59 -4.89
C ASP A 135 -15.75 -0.73 -3.89
N ASP A 136 -15.46 -0.86 -2.58
CA ASP A 136 -16.10 -0.12 -1.49
C ASP A 136 -15.04 0.42 -0.51
N SER A 137 -14.54 1.62 -0.80
CA SER A 137 -13.56 2.32 0.01
C SER A 137 -14.02 2.57 1.46
N ASP A 138 -15.33 2.69 1.70
CA ASP A 138 -15.87 2.89 3.05
C ASP A 138 -15.70 1.63 3.89
N LYS A 139 -16.07 0.48 3.33
CA LYS A 139 -15.84 -0.82 3.96
C LYS A 139 -14.34 -1.06 4.16
N ALA A 140 -13.51 -0.76 3.15
CA ALA A 140 -12.06 -0.95 3.24
C ALA A 140 -11.44 -0.16 4.39
N VAL A 141 -11.80 1.11 4.57
CA VAL A 141 -11.32 1.94 5.68
C VAL A 141 -11.69 1.30 7.03
N ASN A 142 -12.94 0.88 7.20
CA ASN A 142 -13.39 0.24 8.42
C ASN A 142 -12.62 -1.08 8.69
N ASP A 143 -12.42 -1.90 7.65
CA ASP A 143 -11.69 -3.16 7.74
C ASP A 143 -10.21 -2.93 8.12
N TYR A 144 -9.54 -1.94 7.53
CA TYR A 144 -8.16 -1.61 7.88
C TYR A 144 -8.04 -1.10 9.32
N ILE A 145 -8.95 -0.25 9.78
CA ILE A 145 -8.96 0.22 11.17
C ILE A 145 -9.10 -0.95 12.14
N ASN A 146 -10.02 -1.88 11.87
CA ASN A 146 -10.24 -3.05 12.71
C ASN A 146 -9.01 -3.96 12.71
N GLN A 147 -8.43 -4.26 11.54
CA GLN A 147 -7.21 -5.06 11.43
C GLN A 147 -6.05 -4.46 12.22
N ILE A 148 -5.86 -3.14 12.17
CA ILE A 148 -4.82 -2.46 12.95
C ILE A 148 -5.09 -2.59 14.45
N LYS A 149 -6.31 -2.34 14.90
CA LYS A 149 -6.66 -2.41 16.33
C LYS A 149 -6.58 -3.82 16.88
N GLU A 150 -7.04 -4.81 16.14
CA GLU A 150 -7.02 -6.22 16.54
C GLU A 150 -5.60 -6.79 16.65
N LYS A 151 -4.69 -6.39 15.75
CA LYS A 151 -3.32 -6.94 15.72
C LYS A 151 -2.29 -6.12 16.49
N ALA A 152 -2.44 -4.80 16.58
CA ALA A 152 -1.48 -3.95 17.27
C ALA A 152 -1.48 -4.16 18.80
N GLY A 153 -2.62 -4.50 19.40
CA GLY A 153 -2.72 -4.77 20.84
C GLY A 153 -1.88 -5.99 21.27
N PRO A 154 -2.13 -7.18 20.67
CA PRO A 154 -1.35 -8.39 20.93
C PRO A 154 0.13 -8.26 20.63
N GLU A 155 0.51 -7.63 19.51
CA GLU A 155 1.92 -7.43 19.15
C GLU A 155 2.65 -6.54 20.17
N ARG A 156 2.03 -5.42 20.55
CA ARG A 156 2.61 -4.52 21.56
C ARG A 156 2.70 -5.18 22.92
N ALA A 157 1.70 -5.96 23.32
CA ALA A 157 1.76 -6.74 24.56
C ALA A 157 2.89 -7.80 24.50
N MET A 158 3.11 -8.41 23.34
CA MET A 158 4.14 -9.43 23.16
C MET A 158 5.55 -8.82 23.18
N GLU A 159 5.75 -7.66 22.56
CA GLU A 159 6.98 -6.88 22.66
C GLU A 159 7.27 -6.50 24.13
N LEU A 160 6.28 -5.98 24.86
CA LEU A 160 6.44 -5.64 26.29
C LEU A 160 6.78 -6.86 27.16
N LEU A 161 6.20 -8.03 26.86
CA LEU A 161 6.49 -9.28 27.55
C LEU A 161 7.92 -9.75 27.26
N GLN A 162 8.36 -9.69 26.01
CA GLN A 162 9.73 -10.05 25.61
C GLN A 162 10.78 -9.10 26.21
N GLU A 163 10.44 -7.81 26.33
CA GLU A 163 11.28 -6.80 26.99
C GLU A 163 11.27 -6.89 28.52
N GLY A 164 10.49 -7.82 29.11
CA GLY A 164 10.37 -8.00 30.56
C GLY A 164 9.66 -6.84 31.26
N LYS A 165 8.94 -5.99 30.52
CA LYS A 165 8.21 -4.82 31.05
C LYS A 165 6.85 -5.17 31.63
N ILE A 166 6.29 -6.31 31.25
CA ILE A 166 5.05 -6.86 31.80
C ILE A 166 5.20 -8.35 32.10
N THR A 167 4.41 -8.84 33.03
CA THR A 167 4.33 -10.26 33.39
C THR A 167 3.40 -11.04 32.44
N LEU A 168 3.53 -12.37 32.42
CA LEU A 168 2.65 -13.25 31.65
C LEU A 168 1.17 -13.12 32.07
N GLU A 169 0.90 -12.82 33.34
CA GLU A 169 -0.45 -12.57 33.85
C GLU A 169 -1.04 -11.27 33.33
N GLU A 170 -0.24 -10.19 33.26
CA GLU A 170 -0.65 -8.91 32.69
C GLU A 170 -0.88 -9.02 31.18
N PHE A 171 -0.01 -9.74 30.48
CA PHE A 171 -0.18 -10.08 29.06
C PHE A 171 -1.51 -10.82 28.82
N ASN A 172 -1.81 -11.86 29.61
CA ASN A 172 -3.07 -12.60 29.50
C ASN A 172 -4.30 -11.72 29.78
N LYS A 173 -4.21 -10.75 30.69
CA LYS A 173 -5.30 -9.78 30.94
C LYS A 173 -5.49 -8.81 29.77
N MET A 174 -4.41 -8.40 29.11
CA MET A 174 -4.47 -7.50 27.94
C MET A 174 -5.08 -8.17 26.71
N ILE A 175 -4.81 -9.46 26.47
CA ILE A 175 -5.28 -10.17 25.27
C ILE A 175 -6.65 -10.83 25.46
N ASN A 176 -7.01 -11.25 26.69
CA ASN A 176 -8.29 -11.93 26.95
C ASN A 176 -9.45 -10.98 27.30
N ASN A 177 -9.27 -9.66 27.27
CA ASN A 177 -10.38 -8.71 27.38
C ASN A 177 -11.19 -8.65 26.08
N LYS A 178 -11.87 -9.75 25.77
CA LYS A 178 -13.07 -9.74 24.92
C LYS A 178 -14.25 -9.34 25.81
N GLY A 179 -14.47 -8.03 25.92
CA GLY A 179 -15.73 -7.45 26.37
C GLY A 179 -16.61 -7.19 25.16
#